data_AF-A0A212L1C5-F1
#
_entry.id   AF-A0A212L1C5-F1
#
_cell.length_a   1.000
_cell.length_b   1.000
_cell.length_c   1.000
_cell.angle_alpha   90.00
_cell.angle_beta   90.00
_cell.angle_gamma   90.00
#
_symmetry.space_group_name_H-M   'P 1'
#
loop_
_entity.id
_entity.type
_entity.pdbx_description
1 polymer ?
#
loop_
_entity_poly.entity_id
_entity_poly.type
_entity_poly.pdbx_seq_one_letter_code
_entity_poly.pdbx_strand_id
1 'polypeptide(L)'
;MPFQRYLLGLGFLSPALLVLAGLFLMPVALTGIIAFTNMSISTGVSGGAHVITGNLLTGLRDDGVEPAALDRLAEAVFEVTPEALARARAAGVDPAFVADIEERLAGRRFTDGRAFERELKGLPHRPRAIRDLKVAADLFGASILNTRFADAAAARRAVAGVLPDAPEATVERIVAASYTGWHWTTGNFARLLSSPDTLRLIVNTVFYVAATLSFTVFVGLFLAIGTFYLPPATAGVFSVLWLLPRLTPVVLYAVMWKWFTWEGGFVYTAAEALGLPAFNYMKGSVPTAWTIVILVNGFIGASFSMILFSSALKAIPIQQLWASEVDGASRWQQVRYIVLPQLRWPILFVVSYQTLSLLSSYQEIWLTTNGGPGRTTSVWALESFNTALNNYTGDLQYGLGAAMAVMLVVVGVALSVIYLRLFRFDDLVGRPKIEF
;
A
#
# COMPACT_ATOMS: atom_id res chain seq x y z
N MET A 1 -42.16 26.34 7.30
CA MET A 1 -41.16 26.68 8.34
C MET A 1 -40.51 25.46 9.06
N PRO A 2 -40.25 24.28 8.44
CA PRO A 2 -39.49 23.21 9.12
C PRO A 2 -37.96 23.38 8.99
N PHE A 3 -37.47 24.05 7.94
CA PHE A 3 -36.03 24.14 7.64
C PHE A 3 -35.22 24.97 8.66
N GLN A 4 -35.82 26.03 9.23
CA GLN A 4 -35.15 26.90 10.20
C GLN A 4 -34.80 26.20 11.53
N ARG A 5 -35.55 25.16 11.93
CA ARG A 5 -35.26 24.40 13.16
C ARG A 5 -33.99 23.54 13.06
N TYR A 6 -33.63 23.11 11.85
CA TYR A 6 -32.45 22.27 11.62
C TYR A 6 -31.18 23.08 11.35
N LEU A 7 -31.29 24.36 10.98
CA LEU A 7 -30.14 25.24 10.71
C LEU A 7 -29.27 25.46 11.96
N LEU A 8 -29.89 25.57 13.14
CA LEU A 8 -29.14 25.70 14.39
C LEU A 8 -28.31 24.43 14.66
N GLY A 9 -28.92 23.25 14.50
CA GLY A 9 -28.25 21.97 14.67
C GLY A 9 -27.13 21.74 13.66
N LEU A 10 -27.34 22.09 12.38
CA LEU A 10 -26.31 22.05 11.34
C LEU A 10 -25.17 23.04 11.64
N GLY A 11 -25.48 24.23 12.18
CA GLY A 11 -24.49 25.19 12.64
C GLY A 11 -23.59 24.62 13.74
N PHE A 12 -24.17 24.00 14.77
CA PHE A 12 -23.43 23.34 15.85
C PHE A 12 -22.61 22.12 15.37
N LEU A 13 -23.10 21.38 14.38
CA LEU A 13 -22.40 20.24 13.80
C LEU A 13 -21.34 20.65 12.77
N SER A 14 -21.32 21.90 12.29
CA SER A 14 -20.42 22.32 11.23
C SER A 14 -18.93 22.08 11.51
N PRO A 15 -18.37 22.30 12.72
CA PRO A 15 -16.97 21.97 13.00
C PRO A 15 -16.72 20.46 12.93
N ALA A 16 -17.66 19.65 13.44
CA ALA A 16 -17.56 18.20 13.38
C ALA A 16 -17.65 17.67 11.94
N LEU A 17 -18.50 18.28 11.11
CA LEU A 17 -18.62 17.94 9.68
C LEU A 17 -17.35 18.30 8.91
N LEU A 18 -16.72 19.43 9.20
CA LEU A 18 -15.43 19.81 8.60
C LEU A 18 -14.32 18.83 8.97
N VAL A 19 -14.26 18.43 10.24
CA VAL A 19 -13.31 17.40 10.71
C VAL A 19 -13.59 16.06 10.02
N LEU A 20 -14.85 15.66 9.90
CA LEU A 20 -15.25 14.43 9.22
C LEU A 20 -14.89 14.47 7.73
N ALA A 21 -15.17 15.57 7.05
CA ALA A 21 -14.82 15.76 5.65
C ALA A 21 -13.30 15.73 5.44
N GLY A 22 -12.55 16.50 6.23
CA GLY A 22 -11.11 16.67 6.06
C GLY A 22 -10.26 15.47 6.52
N LEU A 23 -10.59 14.86 7.67
CA LEU A 23 -9.75 13.81 8.26
C LEU A 23 -10.24 12.39 7.98
N PHE A 24 -11.51 12.20 7.64
CA PHE A 24 -12.07 10.86 7.41
C PHE A 24 -12.40 10.61 5.94
N LEU A 25 -13.11 11.54 5.27
CA LEU A 25 -13.55 11.33 3.89
C LEU A 25 -12.49 11.70 2.85
N MET A 26 -11.79 12.82 3.05
CA MET A 26 -10.77 13.30 2.10
C MET A 26 -9.64 12.28 1.87
N PRO A 27 -9.05 11.62 2.90
CA PRO A 27 -8.02 10.61 2.66
C PRO A 27 -8.52 9.41 1.87
N VAL A 28 -9.77 8.98 2.08
CA VAL A 28 -10.39 7.88 1.32
C VAL A 28 -10.60 8.29 -0.13
N ALA A 29 -11.12 9.50 -0.37
CA ALA A 29 -11.29 10.04 -1.72
C ALA A 29 -9.94 10.21 -2.45
N LEU A 30 -8.91 10.71 -1.76
CA LEU A 30 -7.55 10.82 -2.28
C LEU A 30 -6.96 9.44 -2.61
N THR A 31 -7.18 8.44 -1.77
CA THR A 31 -6.77 7.06 -2.05
C THR A 31 -7.46 6.54 -3.31
N GLY A 32 -8.75 6.83 -3.47
CA GLY A 32 -9.50 6.54 -4.69
C GLY A 32 -8.90 7.19 -5.93
N ILE A 33 -8.49 8.46 -5.83
CA ILE A 33 -7.82 9.20 -6.92
C ILE A 33 -6.45 8.59 -7.24
N ILE A 34 -5.61 8.40 -6.23
CA ILE A 34 -4.24 7.88 -6.38
C ILE A 34 -4.26 6.48 -7.00
N ALA A 35 -5.27 5.66 -6.71
CA ALA A 35 -5.43 4.34 -7.32
C ALA A 35 -5.47 4.35 -8.87
N PHE A 36 -5.94 5.44 -9.47
CA PHE A 36 -5.98 5.65 -10.91
C PHE A 36 -4.73 6.38 -11.45
N THR A 37 -3.61 6.34 -10.74
CA THR A 37 -2.35 6.94 -11.17
C THR A 37 -1.22 5.91 -11.14
N ASN A 38 -0.17 6.10 -11.92
CA ASN A 38 1.07 5.31 -11.80
C ASN A 38 2.01 5.86 -10.72
N MET A 39 1.50 6.65 -9.76
CA MET A 39 2.31 7.40 -8.80
C MET A 39 3.19 6.46 -7.97
N SER A 40 4.48 6.75 -7.93
CA SER A 40 5.51 6.05 -7.18
C SER A 40 6.58 7.03 -6.67
N ILE A 41 7.58 6.53 -5.92
CA ILE A 41 8.79 7.32 -5.63
C ILE A 41 9.45 7.80 -6.92
N SER A 42 9.54 6.92 -7.92
CA SER A 42 10.20 7.21 -9.19
C SER A 42 9.49 8.28 -10.01
N THR A 43 8.15 8.36 -9.93
CA THR A 43 7.40 9.41 -10.65
C THR A 43 7.25 10.72 -9.89
N GLY A 44 7.53 10.72 -8.58
CA GLY A 44 7.27 11.85 -7.69
C GLY A 44 5.78 12.14 -7.46
N VAL A 45 5.50 13.06 -6.53
CA VAL A 45 4.13 13.44 -6.09
C VAL A 45 3.70 14.80 -6.66
N SER A 46 4.62 15.76 -6.80
CA SER A 46 4.33 17.15 -7.17
C SER A 46 4.46 17.46 -8.68
N GLY A 47 4.70 16.44 -9.51
CA GLY A 47 4.88 16.58 -10.97
C GLY A 47 6.27 16.14 -11.47
N GLY A 48 6.34 15.78 -12.75
CA GLY A 48 7.56 15.31 -13.41
C GLY A 48 8.31 16.37 -14.20
N ALA A 49 9.41 15.93 -14.80
CA ALA A 49 10.12 16.66 -15.85
C ALA A 49 10.22 15.76 -17.08
N HIS A 50 10.66 16.31 -18.21
CA HIS A 50 10.96 15.48 -19.37
C HIS A 50 12.43 15.08 -19.33
N VAL A 51 12.72 13.77 -19.31
CA VAL A 51 14.08 13.22 -19.30
C VAL A 51 14.15 12.07 -20.29
N ILE A 52 15.09 12.15 -21.23
CA ILE A 52 15.31 11.09 -22.22
C ILE A 52 16.42 10.20 -21.68
N THR A 53 16.13 8.94 -21.37
CA THR A 53 17.12 7.99 -20.82
C THR A 53 17.37 6.84 -21.80
N GLY A 54 18.50 6.14 -21.68
CA GLY A 54 18.78 4.97 -22.52
C GLY A 54 17.72 3.86 -22.40
N ASN A 55 17.18 3.66 -21.20
CA ASN A 55 16.10 2.68 -20.96
C ASN A 55 14.81 3.09 -21.69
N LEU A 56 14.49 4.37 -21.70
CA LEU A 56 13.34 4.90 -22.45
C LEU A 56 13.50 4.67 -23.95
N LEU A 57 14.69 4.91 -24.52
CA LEU A 57 14.93 4.66 -25.94
C LEU A 57 14.82 3.17 -26.26
N THR A 58 15.23 2.30 -25.34
CA THR A 58 15.08 0.85 -25.48
C THR A 58 13.60 0.46 -25.50
N GLY A 59 12.78 0.96 -24.55
CA GLY A 59 11.34 0.69 -24.53
C GLY A 59 10.60 1.24 -25.75
N LEU A 60 10.98 2.42 -26.25
CA LEU A 60 10.41 2.96 -27.49
C LEU A 60 10.75 2.12 -28.73
N ARG A 61 11.89 1.43 -28.73
CA ARG A 61 12.26 0.48 -29.78
C ARG A 61 11.29 -0.71 -29.79
N ASP A 62 10.95 -1.23 -28.62
CA ASP A 62 9.98 -2.32 -28.47
C ASP A 62 8.56 -1.88 -28.86
N ASP A 63 8.22 -0.61 -28.64
CA ASP A 63 6.96 0.03 -29.06
C ASP A 63 6.91 0.44 -30.55
N GLY A 64 7.90 0.00 -31.34
CA GLY A 64 7.93 0.16 -32.80
C GLY A 64 8.39 1.54 -33.30
N VAL A 65 9.10 2.32 -32.48
CA VAL A 65 9.78 3.54 -32.97
C VAL A 65 11.04 3.15 -33.75
N GLU A 66 11.29 3.83 -34.86
CA GLU A 66 12.37 3.50 -35.79
C GLU A 66 13.75 3.50 -35.11
N PRO A 67 14.53 2.40 -35.18
CA PRO A 67 15.82 2.28 -34.50
C PRO A 67 16.81 3.38 -34.86
N ALA A 68 16.85 3.80 -36.13
CA ALA A 68 17.74 4.86 -36.62
C ALA A 68 17.43 6.24 -36.01
N ALA A 69 16.18 6.51 -35.62
CA ALA A 69 15.83 7.73 -34.90
C ALA A 69 16.29 7.65 -33.44
N LEU A 70 16.13 6.50 -32.80
CA LEU A 70 16.52 6.27 -31.41
C LEU A 70 18.05 6.27 -31.23
N ASP A 71 18.79 5.67 -32.16
CA ASP A 71 20.26 5.68 -32.15
C ASP A 71 20.80 7.11 -32.26
N ARG A 72 20.21 7.95 -33.13
CA ARG A 72 20.56 9.38 -33.23
C ARG A 72 20.30 10.17 -31.95
N LEU A 73 19.25 9.83 -31.19
CA LEU A 73 18.97 10.45 -29.89
C LEU A 73 19.95 9.97 -28.80
N ALA A 74 20.52 8.77 -28.97
CA ALA A 74 21.53 8.23 -28.07
C ALA A 74 22.93 8.82 -28.32
N GLU A 75 23.19 9.30 -29.53
CA GLU A 75 24.44 9.96 -29.89
C GLU A 75 24.54 11.38 -29.29
N ALA A 76 25.76 11.78 -28.93
CA ALA A 76 26.04 13.15 -28.49
C ALA A 76 26.12 14.06 -29.72
N VAL A 77 25.45 15.21 -29.66
CA VAL A 77 25.58 16.27 -30.66
C VAL A 77 26.75 17.15 -30.27
N PHE A 78 27.66 17.43 -31.19
CA PHE A 78 28.81 18.30 -30.92
C PHE A 78 28.55 19.66 -31.54
N GLU A 79 28.49 20.70 -30.71
CA GLU A 79 28.21 22.07 -31.15
C GLU A 79 29.11 23.06 -30.42
N VAL A 80 29.64 24.02 -31.17
CA VAL A 80 30.52 25.06 -30.63
C VAL A 80 29.66 26.24 -30.15
N THR A 81 29.17 26.11 -28.92
CA THR A 81 28.44 27.17 -28.22
C THR A 81 29.37 28.00 -27.34
N PRO A 82 29.02 29.26 -27.01
CA PRO A 82 29.78 30.09 -26.06
C PRO A 82 30.00 29.40 -24.71
N GLU A 83 29.03 28.61 -24.25
CA GLU A 83 29.08 27.83 -23.02
C GLU A 83 30.05 26.63 -23.13
N ALA A 84 30.08 25.95 -24.27
CA ALA A 84 31.05 24.87 -24.53
C ALA A 84 32.49 25.42 -24.61
N LEU A 85 32.68 26.58 -25.25
CA LEU A 85 33.96 27.29 -25.28
C LEU A 85 34.42 27.71 -23.87
N ALA A 86 33.50 28.20 -23.03
CA ALA A 86 33.79 28.51 -21.64
C ALA A 86 34.18 27.25 -20.83
N ARG A 87 33.48 26.13 -21.02
CA ARG A 87 33.84 24.83 -20.40
C ARG A 87 35.22 24.35 -20.84
N ALA A 88 35.55 24.48 -22.12
CA ALA A 88 36.87 24.11 -22.65
C ALA A 88 38.00 24.94 -22.01
N ARG A 89 37.81 26.26 -21.87
CA ARG A 89 38.77 27.15 -21.18
C ARG A 89 38.93 26.78 -19.71
N ALA A 90 37.82 26.51 -19.01
CA ALA A 90 37.83 26.12 -17.60
C ALA A 90 38.50 24.75 -17.36
N ALA A 91 38.40 23.83 -18.33
CA ALA A 91 39.03 22.51 -18.29
C ALA A 91 40.54 22.54 -18.59
N GLY A 92 41.12 23.72 -18.85
CA GLY A 92 42.55 23.88 -19.13
C GLY A 92 42.97 23.50 -20.55
N VAL A 93 42.04 23.50 -21.50
CA VAL A 93 42.36 23.33 -22.92
C VAL A 93 43.16 24.55 -23.41
N ASP A 94 44.17 24.33 -24.26
CA ASP A 94 45.04 25.38 -24.79
C ASP A 94 44.22 26.58 -25.33
N PRO A 95 44.42 27.81 -24.80
CA PRO A 95 43.68 28.99 -25.23
C PRO A 95 43.77 29.26 -26.74
N ALA A 96 44.92 28.96 -27.37
CA ALA A 96 45.10 29.13 -28.81
C ALA A 96 44.25 28.14 -29.61
N PHE A 97 44.10 26.91 -29.11
CA PHE A 97 43.24 25.90 -29.71
C PHE A 97 41.76 26.23 -29.54
N VAL A 98 41.35 26.75 -28.38
CA VAL A 98 39.96 27.20 -28.18
C VAL A 98 39.63 28.38 -29.09
N ALA A 99 40.57 29.30 -29.31
CA ALA A 99 40.40 30.42 -30.25
C ALA A 99 40.24 29.93 -31.71
N ASP A 100 41.04 28.93 -32.13
CA ASP A 100 40.90 28.31 -33.46
C ASP A 100 39.52 27.65 -33.65
N ILE A 101 39.00 27.00 -32.60
CA ILE A 101 37.66 26.37 -32.62
C ILE A 101 36.57 27.45 -32.73
N GLU A 102 36.68 28.54 -31.95
CA GLU A 102 35.73 29.65 -31.99
C GLU A 102 35.73 30.34 -33.36
N GLU A 103 36.89 30.62 -33.94
CA GLU A 103 36.99 31.31 -35.23
C GLU A 103 36.44 30.48 -36.39
N ARG A 104 36.73 29.16 -36.42
CA ARG A 104 36.47 28.33 -37.61
C ARG A 104 35.25 27.43 -37.50
N LEU A 105 34.81 27.12 -36.29
CA LEU A 105 33.76 26.14 -36.03
C LEU A 105 32.57 26.71 -35.24
N ALA A 106 32.58 27.99 -34.86
CA ALA A 106 31.43 28.62 -34.21
C ALA A 106 30.15 28.47 -35.05
N GLY A 107 29.07 28.04 -34.38
CA GLY A 107 27.77 27.84 -35.00
C GLY A 107 27.67 26.61 -35.94
N ARG A 108 28.75 25.83 -36.11
CA ARG A 108 28.69 24.54 -36.82
C ARG A 108 28.27 23.43 -35.86
N ARG A 109 27.42 22.54 -36.37
CA ARG A 109 26.85 21.42 -35.62
C ARG A 109 27.25 20.10 -36.26
N PHE A 110 27.70 19.16 -35.44
CA PHE A 110 28.16 17.84 -35.86
C PHE A 110 27.33 16.75 -35.18
N THR A 111 26.88 15.78 -35.96
CA THR A 111 26.00 14.69 -35.50
C THR A 111 26.77 13.48 -34.97
N ASP A 112 28.08 13.41 -35.21
CA ASP A 112 28.95 12.32 -34.72
C ASP A 112 30.28 12.91 -34.22
N GLY A 113 30.74 12.42 -33.07
CA GLY A 113 32.01 12.82 -32.45
C GLY A 113 33.22 12.59 -33.37
N ARG A 114 33.19 11.55 -34.22
CA ARG A 114 34.28 11.33 -35.19
C ARG A 114 34.32 12.41 -36.27
N ALA A 115 33.17 12.97 -36.64
CA ALA A 115 33.12 14.08 -37.59
C ALA A 115 33.70 15.34 -36.98
N PHE A 116 33.35 15.63 -35.73
CA PHE A 116 33.92 16.75 -35.00
C PHE A 116 35.43 16.60 -34.76
N GLU A 117 35.88 15.41 -34.32
CA GLU A 117 37.31 15.10 -34.17
C GLU A 117 38.11 15.28 -35.47
N ARG A 118 37.52 14.99 -36.65
CA ARG A 118 38.19 15.22 -37.94
C ARG A 118 38.41 16.70 -38.22
N GLU A 119 37.43 17.55 -37.92
CA GLU A 119 37.58 19.00 -38.08
C GLU A 119 38.59 19.57 -37.08
N LEU A 120 38.56 19.10 -35.82
CA LEU A 120 39.55 19.47 -34.81
C LEU A 120 40.98 19.09 -35.21
N LYS A 121 41.17 17.97 -35.93
CA LYS A 121 42.48 17.57 -36.48
C LYS A 121 43.01 18.51 -37.56
N GLY A 122 42.15 19.31 -38.18
CA GLY A 122 42.52 20.31 -39.18
C GLY A 122 42.94 21.66 -38.61
N LEU A 123 42.86 21.85 -37.29
CA LEU A 123 43.14 23.13 -36.65
C LEU A 123 44.65 23.34 -36.37
N PRO A 124 45.15 24.58 -36.47
CA PRO A 124 46.57 24.91 -36.27
C PRO A 124 47.13 24.51 -34.90
N HIS A 125 46.45 24.86 -33.81
CA HIS A 125 46.93 24.65 -32.44
C HIS A 125 46.43 23.35 -31.80
N ARG A 126 46.16 22.31 -32.61
CA ARG A 126 45.60 21.06 -32.10
C ARG A 126 46.53 20.33 -31.10
N PRO A 127 45.97 19.63 -30.10
CA PRO A 127 46.74 18.73 -29.26
C PRO A 127 47.47 17.65 -30.08
N ARG A 128 48.73 17.38 -29.73
CA ARG A 128 49.55 16.36 -30.42
C ARG A 128 49.10 14.93 -30.07
N ALA A 129 48.66 14.70 -28.84
CA ALA A 129 48.16 13.40 -28.41
C ALA A 129 46.68 13.22 -28.81
N ILE A 130 46.37 12.06 -29.42
CA ILE A 130 45.01 11.72 -29.84
C ILE A 130 44.06 11.69 -28.64
N ARG A 131 44.54 11.25 -27.47
CA ARG A 131 43.76 11.24 -26.22
C ARG A 131 43.30 12.64 -25.83
N ASP A 132 44.19 13.62 -25.87
CA ASP A 132 43.89 14.99 -25.45
C ASP A 132 42.95 15.68 -26.44
N LEU A 133 43.06 15.36 -27.73
CA LEU A 133 42.11 15.81 -28.75
C LEU A 133 40.72 15.23 -28.53
N LYS A 134 40.62 13.96 -28.11
CA LYS A 134 39.34 13.33 -27.77
C LYS A 134 38.73 13.92 -26.50
N VAL A 135 39.53 14.13 -25.46
CA VAL A 135 39.09 14.79 -24.22
C VAL A 135 38.58 16.21 -24.52
N ALA A 136 39.28 16.96 -25.38
CA ALA A 136 38.84 18.28 -25.80
C ALA A 136 37.54 18.20 -26.63
N ALA A 137 37.41 17.23 -27.53
CA ALA A 137 36.20 17.02 -28.32
C ALA A 137 34.97 16.74 -27.44
N ASP A 138 35.12 15.89 -26.43
CA ASP A 138 34.06 15.49 -25.51
C ASP A 138 33.46 16.69 -24.74
N LEU A 139 34.24 17.77 -24.51
CA LEU A 139 33.76 18.98 -23.84
C LEU A 139 32.74 19.78 -24.67
N PHE A 140 32.72 19.58 -25.98
CA PHE A 140 31.75 20.18 -26.90
C PHE A 140 30.57 19.24 -27.21
N GLY A 141 30.60 18.01 -26.69
CA GLY A 141 29.48 17.09 -26.76
C GLY A 141 28.34 17.53 -25.84
N ALA A 142 27.18 17.79 -26.41
CA ALA A 142 25.91 17.95 -25.73
C ALA A 142 25.03 16.75 -26.06
N SER A 143 24.81 15.87 -25.09
CA SER A 143 23.84 14.78 -25.22
C SER A 143 22.51 15.20 -24.63
N ILE A 144 21.43 14.96 -25.37
CA ILE A 144 20.07 15.09 -24.83
C ILE A 144 19.74 13.96 -23.84
N LEU A 145 20.53 12.88 -23.81
CA LEU A 145 20.38 11.80 -22.84
C LEU A 145 20.64 12.31 -21.43
N ASN A 146 19.80 11.87 -20.51
CA ASN A 146 19.80 12.21 -19.09
C ASN A 146 19.72 13.72 -18.81
N THR A 147 19.40 14.53 -19.82
CA THR A 147 19.13 15.96 -19.66
C THR A 147 17.69 16.16 -19.20
N ARG A 148 17.51 17.02 -18.20
CA ARG A 148 16.19 17.34 -17.63
C ARG A 148 15.63 18.61 -18.26
N PHE A 149 14.52 18.47 -18.95
CA PHE A 149 13.78 19.59 -19.55
C PHE A 149 12.62 20.03 -18.66
N ALA A 150 12.46 21.34 -18.51
CA ALA A 150 11.46 21.94 -17.62
C ALA A 150 10.02 21.77 -18.13
N ASP A 151 9.81 21.78 -19.45
CA ASP A 151 8.51 21.64 -20.08
C ASP A 151 8.58 20.77 -21.35
N ALA A 152 7.41 20.34 -21.83
CA ALA A 152 7.27 19.54 -23.04
C ALA A 152 7.77 20.31 -24.28
N ALA A 153 7.66 21.64 -24.30
CA ALA A 153 8.09 22.46 -25.43
C ALA A 153 9.63 22.49 -25.57
N ALA A 154 10.37 22.52 -24.47
CA ALA A 154 11.83 22.42 -24.46
C ALA A 154 12.28 21.02 -24.88
N ALA A 155 11.63 19.97 -24.35
CA ALA A 155 11.91 18.59 -24.75
C ALA A 155 11.64 18.37 -26.26
N ARG A 156 10.50 18.87 -26.77
CA ARG A 156 10.14 18.79 -28.19
C ARG A 156 11.16 19.50 -29.07
N ARG A 157 11.58 20.72 -28.69
CA ARG A 157 12.62 21.47 -29.44
C ARG A 157 13.95 20.72 -29.45
N ALA A 158 14.34 20.11 -28.34
CA ALA A 158 15.56 19.32 -28.26
C ALA A 158 15.49 18.06 -29.16
N VAL A 159 14.39 17.30 -29.09
CA VAL A 159 14.19 16.09 -29.91
C VAL A 159 14.11 16.43 -31.40
N ALA A 160 13.30 17.42 -31.79
CA ALA A 160 13.18 17.86 -33.18
C ALA A 160 14.50 18.44 -33.71
N GLY A 161 15.30 19.07 -32.84
CA GLY A 161 16.64 19.51 -33.20
C GLY A 161 17.56 18.35 -33.58
N VAL A 162 17.45 17.18 -32.93
CA VAL A 162 18.25 15.99 -33.28
C VAL A 162 17.64 15.22 -34.45
N LEU A 163 16.31 15.25 -34.58
CA LEU A 163 15.54 14.53 -35.59
C LEU A 163 14.70 15.49 -36.46
N PRO A 164 15.32 16.29 -37.34
CA PRO A 164 14.60 17.30 -38.13
C PRO A 164 13.62 16.68 -39.14
N ASP A 165 13.92 15.48 -39.64
CA ASP A 165 13.11 14.79 -40.66
C ASP A 165 12.10 13.78 -40.07
N ALA A 166 12.04 13.65 -38.74
CA ALA A 166 11.13 12.68 -38.12
C ALA A 166 9.67 13.16 -38.18
N PRO A 167 8.71 12.24 -38.38
CA PRO A 167 7.29 12.55 -38.27
C PRO A 167 6.96 13.19 -36.92
N GLU A 168 6.11 14.21 -36.91
CA GLU A 168 5.70 14.91 -35.68
C GLU A 168 5.10 13.93 -34.65
N ALA A 169 4.35 12.92 -35.10
CA ALA A 169 3.82 11.86 -34.25
C ALA A 169 4.92 11.07 -33.50
N THR A 170 6.09 10.86 -34.13
CA THR A 170 7.22 10.17 -33.49
C THR A 170 7.85 11.05 -32.42
N VAL A 171 8.04 12.34 -32.72
CA VAL A 171 8.57 13.33 -31.77
C VAL A 171 7.64 13.44 -30.56
N GLU A 172 6.32 13.53 -30.76
CA GLU A 172 5.33 13.54 -29.67
C GLU A 172 5.38 12.27 -28.83
N ARG A 173 5.52 11.08 -29.44
CA ARG A 173 5.64 9.82 -28.70
C ARG A 173 6.89 9.80 -27.81
N ILE A 174 8.03 10.28 -28.31
CA ILE A 174 9.28 10.38 -27.53
C ILE A 174 9.12 11.38 -26.38
N VAL A 175 8.55 12.55 -26.65
CA VAL A 175 8.35 13.60 -25.63
C VAL A 175 7.36 13.12 -24.56
N ALA A 176 6.26 12.48 -24.95
CA ALA A 176 5.30 11.91 -24.02
C ALA A 176 5.94 10.82 -23.13
N ALA A 177 6.71 9.91 -23.72
CA ALA A 177 7.43 8.87 -22.98
C ALA A 177 8.48 9.46 -22.03
N SER A 178 9.10 10.59 -22.38
CA SER A 178 10.14 11.23 -21.56
C SER A 178 9.60 11.85 -20.27
N TYR A 179 8.29 12.02 -20.13
CA TYR A 179 7.70 12.58 -18.93
C TYR A 179 7.89 11.64 -17.74
N THR A 180 8.64 12.08 -16.75
CA THR A 180 8.93 11.29 -15.54
C THR A 180 7.84 11.42 -14.48
N GLY A 181 6.81 12.23 -14.71
CA GLY A 181 5.77 12.47 -13.71
C GLY A 181 4.71 11.37 -13.70
N TRP A 182 3.85 11.42 -12.68
CA TRP A 182 2.70 10.53 -12.65
C TRP A 182 1.68 10.92 -13.73
N HIS A 183 0.99 9.93 -14.26
CA HIS A 183 -0.12 10.07 -15.20
C HIS A 183 -1.29 9.19 -14.75
N TRP A 184 -2.47 9.49 -15.29
CA TRP A 184 -3.68 8.71 -15.04
C TRP A 184 -3.64 7.37 -15.77
N THR A 185 -3.94 6.29 -15.08
CA THR A 185 -3.94 4.93 -15.65
C THR A 185 -4.91 4.02 -14.89
N THR A 186 -5.47 3.05 -15.61
CA THR A 186 -6.21 1.91 -15.03
C THR A 186 -5.34 0.65 -14.93
N GLY A 187 -4.07 0.74 -15.36
CA GLY A 187 -3.13 -0.39 -15.44
C GLY A 187 -2.87 -1.07 -14.08
N ASN A 188 -3.03 -0.35 -12.97
CA ASN A 188 -2.92 -0.94 -11.62
C ASN A 188 -3.93 -2.07 -11.42
N PHE A 189 -5.20 -1.85 -11.79
CA PHE A 189 -6.25 -2.86 -11.64
C PHE A 189 -6.04 -4.04 -12.58
N ALA A 190 -5.62 -3.79 -13.82
CA ALA A 190 -5.26 -4.85 -14.76
C ALA A 190 -4.11 -5.72 -14.22
N ARG A 191 -3.07 -5.08 -13.69
CA ARG A 191 -1.92 -5.74 -13.05
C ARG A 191 -2.33 -6.58 -11.84
N LEU A 192 -3.25 -6.08 -11.02
CA LEU A 192 -3.78 -6.84 -9.89
C LEU A 192 -4.56 -8.07 -10.37
N LEU A 193 -5.36 -7.96 -11.43
CA LEU A 193 -6.13 -9.10 -11.94
C LEU A 193 -5.27 -10.14 -12.68
N SER A 194 -4.17 -9.72 -13.30
CA SER A 194 -3.29 -10.61 -14.06
C SER A 194 -2.13 -11.18 -13.24
N SER A 195 -1.89 -10.68 -12.02
CA SER A 195 -0.76 -11.12 -11.20
C SER A 195 -0.96 -12.53 -10.62
N PRO A 196 0.02 -13.45 -10.75
CA PRO A 196 -0.05 -14.78 -10.14
C PRO A 196 -0.22 -14.76 -8.60
N ASP A 197 0.30 -13.73 -7.94
CA ASP A 197 0.25 -13.60 -6.48
C ASP A 197 -1.14 -13.22 -5.95
N THR A 198 -2.02 -12.68 -6.79
CA THR A 198 -3.33 -12.16 -6.39
C THR A 198 -4.21 -13.25 -5.79
N LEU A 199 -4.26 -14.44 -6.41
CA LEU A 199 -5.06 -15.54 -5.88
C LEU A 199 -4.56 -15.99 -4.50
N ARG A 200 -3.24 -16.06 -4.32
CA ARG A 200 -2.61 -16.39 -3.04
C ARG A 200 -2.99 -15.38 -1.96
N LEU A 201 -2.91 -14.08 -2.26
CA LEU A 201 -3.29 -13.02 -1.33
C LEU A 201 -4.78 -13.09 -0.96
N ILE A 202 -5.66 -13.37 -1.92
CA ILE A 202 -7.10 -13.56 -1.67
C ILE A 202 -7.32 -14.76 -0.75
N VAL A 203 -6.76 -15.92 -1.06
CA VAL A 203 -6.90 -17.14 -0.25
C VAL A 203 -6.37 -16.93 1.17
N ASN A 204 -5.19 -16.33 1.30
CA ASN A 204 -4.61 -16.00 2.60
C ASN A 204 -5.50 -15.06 3.41
N THR A 205 -6.08 -14.04 2.76
CA THR A 205 -6.97 -13.07 3.42
C THR A 205 -8.26 -13.74 3.86
N VAL A 206 -8.89 -14.55 3.00
CA VAL A 206 -10.11 -15.28 3.34
C VAL A 206 -9.85 -16.27 4.48
N PHE A 207 -8.75 -17.02 4.42
CA PHE A 207 -8.35 -17.95 5.47
C PHE A 207 -8.09 -17.23 6.80
N TYR A 208 -7.32 -16.13 6.76
CA TYR A 208 -7.04 -15.31 7.93
C TYR A 208 -8.31 -14.77 8.57
N VAL A 209 -9.19 -14.15 7.78
CA VAL A 209 -10.46 -13.60 8.25
C VAL A 209 -11.33 -14.71 8.83
N ALA A 210 -11.54 -15.81 8.10
CA ALA A 210 -12.41 -16.89 8.55
C ALA A 210 -11.91 -17.58 9.83
N ALA A 211 -10.61 -17.90 9.89
CA ALA A 211 -10.03 -18.58 11.04
C ALA A 211 -9.98 -17.68 12.29
N THR A 212 -9.56 -16.42 12.12
CA THR A 212 -9.51 -15.45 13.21
C THR A 212 -10.92 -15.10 13.69
N LEU A 213 -11.86 -14.85 12.77
CA LEU A 213 -13.26 -14.58 13.11
C LEU A 213 -13.91 -15.73 13.87
N SER A 214 -13.66 -16.96 13.44
CA SER A 214 -14.13 -18.15 14.15
C SER A 214 -13.60 -18.15 15.57
N PHE A 215 -12.28 -18.00 15.75
CA PHE A 215 -11.67 -17.94 17.07
C PHE A 215 -12.28 -16.82 17.94
N THR A 216 -12.38 -15.60 17.43
CA THR A 216 -12.83 -14.43 18.21
C THR A 216 -14.29 -14.56 18.63
N VAL A 217 -15.17 -15.09 17.77
CA VAL A 217 -16.59 -15.28 18.08
C VAL A 217 -16.78 -16.45 19.03
N PHE A 218 -16.17 -17.62 18.75
CA PHE A 218 -16.33 -18.80 19.59
C PHE A 218 -15.77 -18.58 21.00
N VAL A 219 -14.52 -18.10 21.10
CA VAL A 219 -13.88 -17.86 22.39
C VAL A 219 -14.60 -16.75 23.15
N GLY A 220 -14.95 -15.65 22.49
CA GLY A 220 -15.69 -14.56 23.14
C GLY A 220 -17.06 -15.00 23.67
N LEU A 221 -17.81 -15.79 22.90
CA LEU A 221 -19.11 -16.32 23.30
C LEU A 221 -18.98 -17.31 24.46
N PHE A 222 -17.99 -18.21 24.38
CA PHE A 222 -17.69 -19.16 25.44
C PHE A 222 -17.36 -18.45 26.76
N LEU A 223 -16.50 -17.42 26.72
CA LEU A 223 -16.13 -16.63 27.89
C LEU A 223 -17.31 -15.82 28.45
N ALA A 224 -18.13 -15.21 27.59
CA ALA A 224 -19.30 -14.45 28.02
C ALA A 224 -20.33 -15.36 28.73
N ILE A 225 -20.65 -16.52 28.15
CA ILE A 225 -21.57 -17.48 28.76
C ILE A 225 -20.97 -18.05 30.05
N GLY A 226 -19.68 -18.41 30.04
CA GLY A 226 -19.00 -18.94 31.22
C GLY A 226 -19.02 -17.95 32.39
N THR A 227 -18.73 -16.67 32.13
CA THR A 227 -18.74 -15.64 33.17
C THR A 227 -20.13 -15.22 33.62
N PHE A 228 -21.16 -15.40 32.78
CA PHE A 228 -22.54 -15.08 33.12
C PHE A 228 -23.09 -15.91 34.30
N TYR A 229 -22.65 -17.16 34.43
CA TYR A 229 -23.07 -18.06 35.53
C TYR A 229 -22.14 -17.99 36.76
N LEU A 230 -21.13 -17.12 36.76
CA LEU A 230 -20.24 -16.91 37.90
C LEU A 230 -20.75 -15.82 38.86
N PRO A 231 -20.30 -15.82 40.12
CA PRO A 231 -20.55 -14.71 41.03
C PRO A 231 -20.09 -13.37 40.42
N PRO A 232 -20.82 -12.26 40.64
CA PRO A 232 -20.53 -10.97 39.98
C PRO A 232 -19.09 -10.47 40.16
N ALA A 233 -18.51 -10.66 41.35
CA ALA A 233 -17.12 -10.27 41.63
C ALA A 233 -16.12 -11.06 40.77
N THR A 234 -16.27 -12.39 40.72
CA THR A 234 -15.41 -13.28 39.92
C THR A 234 -15.57 -13.01 38.43
N ALA A 235 -16.81 -12.86 37.96
CA ALA A 235 -17.11 -12.52 36.56
C ALA A 235 -16.46 -11.18 36.15
N GLY A 236 -16.48 -10.18 37.05
CA GLY A 236 -15.82 -8.90 36.84
C GLY A 236 -14.30 -9.03 36.68
N VAL A 237 -13.64 -9.77 37.59
CA VAL A 237 -12.19 -10.00 37.52
C VAL A 237 -11.80 -10.70 36.22
N PHE A 238 -12.49 -11.78 35.84
CA PHE A 238 -12.24 -12.47 34.58
C PHE A 238 -12.43 -11.55 33.36
N SER A 239 -13.49 -10.73 33.36
CA SER A 239 -13.76 -9.78 32.28
C SER A 239 -12.64 -8.75 32.12
N VAL A 240 -12.09 -8.24 33.23
CA VAL A 240 -10.97 -7.28 33.20
C VAL A 240 -9.69 -7.94 32.69
N LEU A 241 -9.36 -9.14 33.17
CA LEU A 241 -8.18 -9.88 32.72
C LEU A 241 -8.23 -10.17 31.21
N TRP A 242 -9.38 -10.59 30.71
CA TRP A 242 -9.59 -10.85 29.30
C TRP A 242 -9.62 -9.60 28.43
N LEU A 243 -9.78 -8.41 29.02
CA LEU A 243 -9.74 -7.14 28.29
C LEU A 243 -8.30 -6.63 28.07
N LEU A 244 -7.32 -7.14 28.83
CA LEU A 244 -5.92 -6.70 28.77
C LEU A 244 -5.30 -6.73 27.36
N PRO A 245 -5.48 -7.79 26.52
CA PRO A 245 -4.93 -7.82 25.18
C PRO A 245 -5.35 -6.63 24.32
N ARG A 246 -6.63 -6.24 24.41
CA ARG A 246 -7.19 -5.13 23.63
C ARG A 246 -6.83 -3.75 24.18
N LEU A 247 -6.58 -3.63 25.48
CA LEU A 247 -6.11 -2.39 26.09
C LEU A 247 -4.62 -2.12 25.83
N THR A 248 -3.87 -3.18 25.53
CA THR A 248 -2.43 -3.07 25.29
C THR A 248 -2.19 -2.48 23.89
N PRO A 249 -1.30 -1.49 23.73
CA PRO A 249 -0.89 -1.01 22.41
C PRO A 249 -0.39 -2.17 21.54
N VAL A 250 -0.91 -2.27 20.31
CA VAL A 250 -0.66 -3.40 19.39
C VAL A 250 0.84 -3.70 19.20
N VAL A 251 1.67 -2.65 19.16
CA VAL A 251 3.13 -2.78 19.03
C VAL A 251 3.73 -3.52 20.23
N LEU A 252 3.37 -3.13 21.45
CA LEU A 252 3.86 -3.78 22.66
C LEU A 252 3.33 -5.21 22.76
N TYR A 253 2.06 -5.42 22.42
CA TYR A 253 1.46 -6.75 22.43
C TYR A 253 2.16 -7.69 21.45
N ALA A 254 2.48 -7.24 20.24
CA ALA A 254 3.23 -8.02 19.27
C ALA A 254 4.68 -8.32 19.73
N VAL A 255 5.33 -7.38 20.41
CA VAL A 255 6.66 -7.60 21.02
C VAL A 255 6.60 -8.65 22.12
N MET A 256 5.57 -8.64 22.97
CA MET A 256 5.36 -9.69 23.98
C MET A 256 5.21 -11.06 23.32
N TRP A 257 4.42 -11.17 22.26
CA TRP A 257 4.27 -12.40 21.49
C TRP A 257 5.56 -12.86 20.82
N LYS A 258 6.41 -11.93 20.35
CA LYS A 258 7.76 -12.26 19.88
C LYS A 258 8.59 -12.84 21.02
N TRP A 259 8.67 -12.19 22.17
CA TRP A 259 9.42 -12.74 23.32
C TRP A 259 8.88 -14.11 23.77
N PHE A 260 7.58 -14.33 23.61
CA PHE A 260 6.93 -15.60 23.96
C PHE A 260 7.25 -16.73 22.96
N THR A 261 7.21 -16.47 21.65
CA THR A 261 7.17 -17.51 20.59
C THR A 261 8.36 -17.51 19.63
N TRP A 262 9.27 -16.56 19.75
CA TRP A 262 10.50 -16.54 18.97
C TRP A 262 11.49 -17.60 19.44
N GLU A 263 12.53 -17.84 18.64
CA GLU A 263 13.66 -18.67 19.04
C GLU A 263 14.38 -18.06 20.26
N GLY A 264 14.68 -18.89 21.26
CA GLY A 264 15.19 -18.43 22.56
C GLY A 264 14.15 -17.69 23.43
N GLY A 265 12.89 -17.64 23.01
CA GLY A 265 11.78 -17.10 23.78
C GLY A 265 11.23 -18.08 24.84
N PHE A 266 10.21 -17.66 25.58
CA PHE A 266 9.66 -18.45 26.68
C PHE A 266 9.19 -19.85 26.26
N VAL A 267 8.40 -19.97 25.19
CA VAL A 267 7.89 -21.27 24.72
C VAL A 267 9.02 -22.16 24.23
N TYR A 268 10.03 -21.59 23.58
CA TYR A 268 11.22 -22.31 23.16
C TYR A 268 11.94 -22.92 24.38
N THR A 269 12.27 -22.11 25.38
CA THR A 269 13.02 -22.55 26.57
C THR A 269 12.23 -23.55 27.40
N ALA A 270 10.91 -23.36 27.51
CA ALA A 270 10.05 -24.31 28.20
C ALA A 270 9.96 -25.65 27.46
N ALA A 271 9.87 -25.65 26.12
CA ALA A 271 9.87 -26.87 25.33
C ALA A 271 11.19 -27.63 25.48
N GLU A 272 12.32 -26.92 25.44
CA GLU A 272 13.66 -27.49 25.64
C GLU A 272 13.80 -28.15 27.02
N ALA A 273 13.37 -27.46 28.09
CA ALA A 273 13.40 -27.98 29.45
C ALA A 273 12.52 -29.25 29.64
N LEU A 274 11.45 -29.38 28.85
CA LEU A 274 10.55 -30.54 28.87
C LEU A 274 10.98 -31.65 27.88
N GLY A 275 12.08 -31.48 27.15
CA GLY A 275 12.52 -32.43 26.12
C GLY A 275 11.61 -32.48 24.88
N LEU A 276 10.79 -31.45 24.66
CA LEU A 276 9.94 -31.29 23.48
C LEU A 276 10.71 -30.57 22.35
N PRO A 277 10.27 -30.66 21.08
CA PRO A 277 10.90 -29.93 19.98
C PRO A 277 10.90 -28.41 20.22
N ALA A 278 12.09 -27.84 20.38
CA ALA A 278 12.29 -26.40 20.53
C ALA A 278 12.68 -25.79 19.18
N PHE A 279 11.85 -24.90 18.65
CA PHE A 279 12.11 -24.19 17.40
C PHE A 279 11.43 -22.82 17.45
N ASN A 280 11.64 -22.00 16.43
CA ASN A 280 10.95 -20.72 16.32
C ASN A 280 9.44 -20.93 16.07
N TYR A 281 8.60 -20.88 17.11
CA TYR A 281 7.16 -21.08 16.95
C TYR A 281 6.48 -19.99 16.11
N MET A 282 7.03 -18.77 16.10
CA MET A 282 6.53 -17.65 15.30
C MET A 282 6.70 -17.84 13.79
N LYS A 283 7.85 -18.36 13.33
CA LYS A 283 8.20 -18.42 11.89
C LYS A 283 8.75 -19.77 11.40
N GLY A 284 8.89 -20.75 12.28
CA GLY A 284 9.55 -22.02 11.97
C GLY A 284 8.84 -22.87 10.93
N SER A 285 7.52 -22.74 10.80
CA SER A 285 6.74 -23.42 9.77
C SER A 285 5.51 -22.59 9.37
N VAL A 286 4.91 -22.93 8.21
CA VAL A 286 3.68 -22.28 7.74
C VAL A 286 2.51 -22.47 8.73
N PRO A 287 2.23 -23.68 9.24
CA PRO A 287 1.15 -23.87 10.22
C PRO A 287 1.37 -23.10 11.51
N THR A 288 2.60 -23.08 12.04
CA THR A 288 2.88 -22.40 13.31
C THR A 288 2.79 -20.89 13.16
N ALA A 289 3.25 -20.33 12.04
CA ALA A 289 3.11 -18.91 11.73
C ALA A 289 1.64 -18.47 11.64
N TRP A 290 0.79 -19.27 10.97
CA TRP A 290 -0.65 -18.99 10.92
C TRP A 290 -1.31 -19.08 12.29
N THR A 291 -0.98 -20.11 13.09
CA THR A 291 -1.47 -20.24 14.46
C THR A 291 -1.13 -19.02 15.29
N ILE A 292 0.12 -18.54 15.26
CA ILE A 292 0.48 -17.35 16.04
C ILE A 292 -0.25 -16.10 15.53
N VAL A 293 -0.32 -15.88 14.22
CA VAL A 293 -1.06 -14.75 13.64
C VAL A 293 -2.53 -14.76 14.07
N ILE A 294 -3.19 -15.92 14.01
CA ILE A 294 -4.59 -16.09 14.41
C ILE A 294 -4.75 -15.86 15.91
N LEU A 295 -3.85 -16.37 16.75
CA LEU A 295 -3.95 -16.20 18.20
C LEU A 295 -3.72 -14.74 18.61
N VAL A 296 -2.69 -14.08 18.07
CA VAL A 296 -2.37 -12.68 18.40
C VAL A 296 -3.58 -11.78 18.18
N ASN A 297 -4.19 -11.81 16.99
CA ASN A 297 -5.38 -11.01 16.75
C ASN A 297 -6.64 -11.63 17.40
N GLY A 298 -6.70 -12.96 17.44
CA GLY A 298 -7.80 -13.72 18.01
C GLY A 298 -8.10 -13.36 19.45
N PHE A 299 -7.08 -13.19 20.30
CA PHE A 299 -7.26 -12.75 21.68
C PHE A 299 -7.82 -11.33 21.77
N ILE A 300 -7.33 -10.40 20.95
CA ILE A 300 -7.81 -9.01 20.89
C ILE A 300 -9.29 -8.95 20.47
N GLY A 301 -9.66 -9.72 19.44
CA GLY A 301 -11.04 -9.81 18.96
C GLY A 301 -11.95 -10.56 19.94
N ALA A 302 -11.45 -11.61 20.60
CA ALA A 302 -12.20 -12.35 21.62
C ALA A 302 -12.56 -11.46 22.83
N SER A 303 -11.64 -10.57 23.27
CA SER A 303 -11.92 -9.59 24.31
C SER A 303 -13.15 -8.73 23.99
N PHE A 304 -13.26 -8.28 22.74
CA PHE A 304 -14.38 -7.44 22.28
C PHE A 304 -15.68 -8.23 22.16
N SER A 305 -15.63 -9.42 21.55
CA SER A 305 -16.76 -10.34 21.50
C SER A 305 -17.31 -10.61 22.90
N MET A 306 -16.42 -10.92 23.86
CA MET A 306 -16.80 -11.24 25.23
C MET A 306 -17.57 -10.09 25.88
N ILE A 307 -17.09 -8.86 25.79
CA ILE A 307 -17.77 -7.68 26.38
C ILE A 307 -19.14 -7.48 25.76
N LEU A 308 -19.22 -7.56 24.44
CA LEU A 308 -20.46 -7.32 23.73
C LEU A 308 -21.50 -8.41 24.06
N PHE A 309 -21.10 -9.67 24.03
CA PHE A 309 -21.97 -10.78 24.41
C PHE A 309 -22.36 -10.73 25.89
N SER A 310 -21.44 -10.35 26.78
CA SER A 310 -21.76 -10.19 28.21
C SER A 310 -22.78 -9.08 28.45
N SER A 311 -22.69 -7.97 27.70
CA SER A 311 -23.69 -6.90 27.74
C SER A 311 -25.05 -7.39 27.24
N ALA A 312 -25.07 -8.11 26.11
CA ALA A 312 -26.29 -8.66 25.56
C ALA A 312 -26.94 -9.72 26.48
N LEU A 313 -26.14 -10.56 27.14
CA LEU A 313 -26.62 -11.54 28.12
C LEU A 313 -27.32 -10.86 29.31
N LYS A 314 -26.80 -9.72 29.79
CA LYS A 314 -27.42 -8.95 30.88
C LYS A 314 -28.77 -8.34 30.49
N ALA A 315 -29.06 -8.20 29.20
CA ALA A 315 -30.35 -7.70 28.71
C ALA A 315 -31.44 -8.79 28.70
N ILE A 316 -31.08 -10.07 28.86
CA ILE A 316 -32.04 -11.17 28.92
C ILE A 316 -32.81 -11.07 30.25
N PRO A 317 -34.17 -11.03 30.24
CA PRO A 317 -34.96 -10.98 31.46
C PRO A 317 -34.68 -12.20 32.36
N ILE A 318 -34.22 -11.95 33.59
CA ILE A 318 -33.87 -13.01 34.55
C ILE A 318 -35.05 -13.96 34.85
N GLN A 319 -36.28 -13.46 34.71
CA GLN A 319 -37.51 -14.22 34.91
C GLN A 319 -37.63 -15.41 33.95
N GLN A 320 -37.11 -15.30 32.72
CA GLN A 320 -37.10 -16.41 31.76
C GLN A 320 -36.19 -17.54 32.24
N LEU A 321 -35.05 -17.20 32.87
CA LEU A 321 -34.12 -18.17 33.42
C LEU A 321 -34.71 -18.84 34.65
N TRP A 322 -35.33 -18.09 35.57
CA TRP A 322 -36.02 -18.66 36.73
C TRP A 322 -37.19 -19.57 36.35
N ALA A 323 -38.02 -19.18 35.38
CA ALA A 323 -39.10 -20.03 34.89
C ALA A 323 -38.56 -21.36 34.36
N SER A 324 -37.46 -21.33 33.59
CA SER A 324 -36.84 -22.56 33.08
C SER A 324 -36.26 -23.46 34.18
N GLU A 325 -35.80 -22.90 35.30
CA GLU A 325 -35.32 -23.67 36.46
C GLU A 325 -36.47 -24.41 37.15
N VAL A 326 -37.65 -23.77 37.24
CA VAL A 326 -38.88 -24.41 37.75
C VAL A 326 -39.32 -25.56 36.83
N ASP A 327 -39.17 -25.40 35.52
CA ASP A 327 -39.43 -26.45 34.52
C ASP A 327 -38.35 -27.57 34.49
N GLY A 328 -37.34 -27.51 35.38
CA GLY A 328 -36.30 -28.51 35.51
C GLY A 328 -35.19 -28.44 34.44
N ALA A 329 -35.07 -27.30 33.74
CA ALA A 329 -34.04 -27.13 32.72
C ALA A 329 -32.63 -27.02 33.35
N SER A 330 -31.71 -27.84 32.86
CA SER A 330 -30.27 -27.73 33.16
C SER A 330 -29.66 -26.46 32.55
N ARG A 331 -28.50 -26.02 33.06
CA ARG A 331 -27.76 -24.86 32.53
C ARG A 331 -27.42 -25.00 31.04
N TRP A 332 -27.09 -26.21 30.57
CA TRP A 332 -26.84 -26.46 29.16
C TRP A 332 -28.11 -26.29 28.30
N GLN A 333 -29.26 -26.73 28.80
CA GLN A 333 -30.55 -26.50 28.14
C GLN A 333 -30.89 -25.01 28.10
N GLN A 334 -30.67 -24.26 29.18
CA GLN A 334 -30.82 -22.79 29.16
C GLN A 334 -29.94 -22.15 28.08
N VAL A 335 -28.67 -22.56 28.00
CA VAL A 335 -27.74 -22.04 26.99
C VAL A 335 -28.26 -22.32 25.57
N ARG A 336 -28.65 -23.56 25.29
CA ARG A 336 -29.05 -24.00 23.94
C ARG A 336 -30.41 -23.46 23.50
N TYR A 337 -31.37 -23.36 24.41
CA TYR A 337 -32.78 -23.09 24.09
C TYR A 337 -33.24 -21.66 24.44
N ILE A 338 -32.54 -20.96 25.34
CA ILE A 338 -32.92 -19.60 25.76
C ILE A 338 -31.84 -18.61 25.33
N VAL A 339 -30.59 -18.82 25.74
CA VAL A 339 -29.50 -17.86 25.55
C VAL A 339 -29.07 -17.74 24.10
N LEU A 340 -28.65 -18.83 23.45
CA LEU A 340 -28.15 -18.79 22.07
C LEU A 340 -29.19 -18.25 21.07
N PRO A 341 -30.48 -18.63 21.13
CA PRO A 341 -31.49 -18.05 20.26
C PRO A 341 -31.67 -16.54 20.44
N GLN A 342 -31.56 -16.02 21.67
CA GLN A 342 -31.65 -14.58 21.94
C GLN A 342 -30.37 -13.83 21.55
N LEU A 343 -29.21 -14.48 21.66
CA LEU A 343 -27.93 -13.92 21.24
C LEU A 343 -27.70 -13.92 19.73
N ARG A 344 -28.61 -14.48 18.92
CA ARG A 344 -28.45 -14.50 17.45
C ARG A 344 -28.13 -13.11 16.89
N TRP A 345 -28.83 -12.07 17.32
CA TRP A 345 -28.62 -10.71 16.82
C TRP A 345 -27.27 -10.10 17.26
N PRO A 346 -26.90 -10.15 18.56
CA PRO A 346 -25.54 -9.83 19.00
C PRO A 346 -24.45 -10.59 18.24
N ILE A 347 -24.62 -11.91 18.02
CA ILE A 347 -23.65 -12.73 17.28
C ILE A 347 -23.49 -12.20 15.86
N LEU A 348 -24.60 -11.92 15.17
CA LEU A 348 -24.56 -11.37 13.81
C LEU A 348 -23.88 -10.00 13.75
N PHE A 349 -24.14 -9.12 14.72
CA PHE A 349 -23.45 -7.84 14.82
C PHE A 349 -21.95 -8.02 14.98
N VAL A 350 -21.52 -8.87 15.92
CA VAL A 350 -20.09 -9.14 16.16
C VAL A 350 -19.44 -9.75 14.93
N VAL A 351 -20.08 -10.73 14.28
CA VAL A 351 -19.58 -11.37 13.05
C VAL A 351 -19.39 -10.32 11.95
N SER A 352 -20.39 -9.47 11.72
CA SER A 352 -20.35 -8.45 10.68
C SER A 352 -19.23 -7.43 10.93
N TYR A 353 -19.19 -6.88 12.15
CA TYR A 353 -18.21 -5.88 12.54
C TYR A 353 -16.78 -6.44 12.50
N GLN A 354 -16.57 -7.64 13.06
CA GLN A 354 -15.25 -8.25 13.07
C GLN A 354 -14.78 -8.68 11.68
N THR A 355 -15.68 -9.14 10.80
CA THR A 355 -15.30 -9.42 9.41
C THR A 355 -14.70 -8.18 8.75
N LEU A 356 -15.38 -7.03 8.86
CA LEU A 356 -14.92 -5.78 8.26
C LEU A 356 -13.62 -5.29 8.91
N SER A 357 -13.48 -5.44 10.22
CA SER A 357 -12.25 -5.09 10.95
C SER A 357 -11.07 -5.99 10.58
N LEU A 358 -11.29 -7.29 10.35
CA LEU A 358 -10.23 -8.24 10.02
C LEU A 358 -9.73 -8.07 8.58
N LEU A 359 -10.59 -7.60 7.66
CA LEU A 359 -10.19 -7.31 6.28
C LEU A 359 -9.14 -6.21 6.17
N SER A 360 -9.17 -5.23 7.07
CA SER A 360 -8.19 -4.14 7.13
C SER A 360 -7.09 -4.36 8.17
N SER A 361 -7.13 -5.47 8.92
CA SER A 361 -6.12 -5.81 9.92
C SER A 361 -4.87 -6.36 9.24
N TYR A 362 -3.76 -5.64 9.43
CA TYR A 362 -2.44 -6.06 8.95
C TYR A 362 -1.34 -5.86 9.99
N GLN A 363 -1.56 -4.99 10.99
CA GLN A 363 -0.52 -4.57 11.93
C GLN A 363 -0.02 -5.73 12.77
N GLU A 364 -0.93 -6.59 13.21
CA GLU A 364 -0.61 -7.79 13.98
C GLU A 364 0.30 -8.72 13.18
N ILE A 365 0.02 -8.91 11.89
CA ILE A 365 0.82 -9.75 10.99
C ILE A 365 2.18 -9.08 10.71
N TRP A 366 2.19 -7.79 10.40
CA TRP A 366 3.39 -7.01 10.11
C TRP A 366 4.38 -7.05 11.27
N LEU A 367 3.89 -6.78 12.49
CA LEU A 367 4.72 -6.69 13.70
C LEU A 367 5.21 -8.05 14.19
N THR A 368 4.57 -9.15 13.80
CA THR A 368 4.94 -10.50 14.24
C THR A 368 5.72 -11.24 13.17
N THR A 369 5.02 -11.73 12.14
CA THR A 369 5.58 -12.59 11.10
C THR A 369 6.11 -11.79 9.91
N ASN A 370 5.66 -10.54 9.72
CA ASN A 370 5.88 -9.73 8.52
C ASN A 370 5.56 -10.50 7.23
N GLY A 371 4.49 -11.30 7.24
CA GLY A 371 4.10 -12.18 6.14
C GLY A 371 4.88 -13.49 6.03
N GLY A 372 5.90 -13.73 6.87
CA GLY A 372 6.73 -14.94 6.79
C GLY A 372 6.10 -16.23 7.34
N PRO A 373 6.73 -17.40 7.09
CA PRO A 373 7.92 -17.61 6.26
C PRO A 373 7.62 -17.48 4.75
N GLY A 374 8.54 -16.94 3.95
CA GLY A 374 8.37 -16.90 2.48
C GLY A 374 7.08 -16.22 1.97
N ARG A 375 6.57 -15.19 2.67
CA ARG A 375 5.31 -14.47 2.37
C ARG A 375 4.03 -15.33 2.54
N THR A 376 4.08 -16.47 3.24
CA THR A 376 2.92 -17.37 3.40
C THR A 376 1.80 -16.80 4.25
N THR A 377 2.09 -15.92 5.21
CA THR A 377 1.06 -15.23 6.02
C THR A 377 0.75 -13.82 5.50
N SER A 378 1.26 -13.46 4.31
CA SER A 378 0.92 -12.18 3.69
C SER A 378 -0.55 -12.15 3.27
N VAL A 379 -1.30 -11.24 3.87
CA VAL A 379 -2.69 -10.92 3.51
C VAL A 379 -2.74 -9.66 2.66
N TRP A 380 -3.88 -9.42 2.01
CA TRP A 380 -4.08 -8.31 1.09
C TRP A 380 -3.80 -6.94 1.72
N ALA A 381 -4.27 -6.71 2.95
CA ALA A 381 -4.05 -5.45 3.66
C ALA A 381 -2.56 -5.20 3.95
N LEU A 382 -1.82 -6.25 4.34
CA LEU A 382 -0.38 -6.17 4.55
C LEU A 382 0.35 -5.88 3.22
N GLU A 383 -0.07 -6.52 2.14
CA GLU A 383 0.57 -6.35 0.85
C GLU A 383 0.29 -4.96 0.25
N SER A 384 -0.91 -4.42 0.44
CA SER A 384 -1.25 -3.04 0.09
C SER A 384 -0.33 -2.06 0.82
N PHE A 385 -0.13 -2.24 2.14
CA PHE A 385 0.77 -1.43 2.93
C PHE A 385 2.24 -1.55 2.46
N ASN A 386 2.73 -2.78 2.25
CA ASN A 386 4.10 -2.99 1.79
C ASN A 386 4.34 -2.40 0.40
N THR A 387 3.38 -2.52 -0.51
CA THR A 387 3.47 -1.96 -1.87
C THR A 387 3.52 -0.43 -1.86
N ALA A 388 2.67 0.21 -1.05
CA ALA A 388 2.58 1.66 -0.99
C ALA A 388 3.68 2.31 -0.12
N LEU A 389 4.06 1.70 1.00
CA LEU A 389 4.77 2.40 2.08
C LEU A 389 5.97 1.64 2.66
N ASN A 390 6.12 0.34 2.39
CA ASN A 390 7.15 -0.49 3.03
C ASN A 390 7.75 -1.52 2.06
N ASN A 391 8.16 -1.06 0.87
CA ASN A 391 8.78 -1.89 -0.15
C ASN A 391 10.31 -1.95 0.08
N TYR A 392 10.84 -3.16 0.23
CA TYR A 392 12.27 -3.39 0.46
C TYR A 392 13.16 -2.97 -0.72
N THR A 393 12.60 -2.97 -1.94
CA THR A 393 13.33 -2.63 -3.17
C THR A 393 13.51 -1.12 -3.39
N GLY A 394 12.91 -0.28 -2.53
CA GLY A 394 13.05 1.19 -2.58
C GLY A 394 12.12 1.91 -3.57
N ASP A 395 11.38 1.18 -4.41
CA ASP A 395 10.34 1.75 -5.29
C ASP A 395 8.96 1.58 -4.64
N LEU A 396 8.54 2.59 -3.87
CA LEU A 396 7.20 2.63 -3.28
C LEU A 396 6.18 2.98 -4.37
N GLN A 397 5.23 2.08 -4.61
CA GLN A 397 4.23 2.21 -5.67
C GLN A 397 2.90 2.65 -5.05
N TYR A 398 2.81 3.95 -4.75
CA TYR A 398 1.64 4.56 -4.11
C TYR A 398 0.34 4.27 -4.88
N GLY A 399 0.35 4.41 -6.21
CA GLY A 399 -0.80 4.15 -7.07
C GLY A 399 -1.28 2.70 -7.00
N LEU A 400 -0.36 1.74 -7.07
CA LEU A 400 -0.69 0.32 -6.98
C LEU A 400 -1.21 -0.05 -5.59
N GLY A 401 -0.54 0.39 -4.52
CA GLY A 401 -0.99 0.10 -3.16
C GLY A 401 -2.32 0.77 -2.82
N ALA A 402 -2.59 1.97 -3.36
CA ALA A 402 -3.90 2.62 -3.27
C ALA A 402 -4.98 1.84 -4.04
N ALA A 403 -4.68 1.30 -5.22
CA ALA A 403 -5.61 0.42 -5.95
C ALA A 403 -5.95 -0.85 -5.15
N MET A 404 -4.98 -1.45 -4.47
CA MET A 404 -5.22 -2.56 -3.54
C MET A 404 -6.14 -2.16 -2.38
N ALA A 405 -5.97 -0.96 -1.82
CA ALA A 405 -6.81 -0.45 -0.75
C ALA A 405 -8.25 -0.17 -1.22
N VAL A 406 -8.42 0.41 -2.42
CA VAL A 406 -9.74 0.62 -3.04
C VAL A 406 -10.45 -0.72 -3.24
N MET A 407 -9.74 -1.77 -3.67
CA MET A 407 -10.33 -3.09 -3.82
C MET A 407 -10.83 -3.68 -2.49
N LEU A 408 -10.09 -3.47 -1.39
CA LEU A 408 -10.58 -3.82 -0.05
C LEU A 408 -11.83 -3.05 0.35
N VAL A 409 -11.92 -1.76 0.02
CA VAL A 409 -13.12 -0.95 0.28
C VAL A 409 -14.31 -1.51 -0.49
N VAL A 410 -14.14 -1.83 -1.78
CA VAL A 410 -15.20 -2.43 -2.61
C VAL A 410 -15.68 -3.76 -2.02
N VAL A 411 -14.76 -4.64 -1.63
CA VAL A 411 -15.10 -5.93 -0.98
C VAL A 411 -15.80 -5.72 0.36
N GLY A 412 -15.31 -4.78 1.18
CA GLY A 412 -15.93 -4.44 2.47
C GLY A 412 -17.35 -3.89 2.32
N VAL A 413 -17.59 -3.02 1.33
CA VAL A 413 -18.93 -2.51 1.01
C VAL A 413 -19.83 -3.64 0.53
N ALA A 414 -19.34 -4.51 -0.37
CA ALA A 414 -20.11 -5.65 -0.86
C ALA A 414 -20.52 -6.59 0.29
N LEU A 415 -19.59 -6.93 1.19
CA LEU A 415 -19.88 -7.76 2.37
C LEU A 415 -20.84 -7.06 3.34
N SER A 416 -20.70 -5.75 3.53
CA SER A 416 -21.63 -4.97 4.36
C SER A 416 -23.05 -5.04 3.81
N VAL A 417 -23.23 -4.87 2.50
CA VAL A 417 -24.54 -5.00 1.84
C VAL A 417 -25.09 -6.43 1.95
N ILE A 418 -24.24 -7.45 1.77
CA ILE A 418 -24.61 -8.86 1.94
C ILE A 418 -25.10 -9.10 3.37
N TYR A 419 -24.37 -8.63 4.38
CA TYR A 419 -24.76 -8.76 5.77
C TYR A 419 -26.08 -8.04 6.08
N LEU A 420 -26.26 -6.81 5.62
CA LEU A 420 -27.52 -6.08 5.82
C LEU A 420 -28.73 -6.81 5.21
N ARG A 421 -28.56 -7.42 4.02
CA ARG A 421 -29.63 -8.21 3.37
C ARG A 421 -29.87 -9.55 4.05
N LEU A 422 -28.80 -10.30 4.35
CA LEU A 422 -28.88 -11.61 5.01
C LEU A 422 -29.54 -11.49 6.39
N PHE A 423 -29.28 -10.39 7.09
CA PHE A 423 -29.77 -10.19 8.45
C PHE A 423 -31.10 -9.45 8.56
N ARG A 424 -31.75 -9.14 7.43
CA ARG A 424 -33.05 -8.43 7.41
C ARG A 424 -33.05 -7.28 8.41
N PHE A 425 -32.11 -6.36 8.27
CA PHE A 425 -31.90 -5.25 9.22
C PHE A 425 -33.20 -4.48 9.55
N ASP A 426 -34.15 -4.45 8.63
CA ASP A 426 -35.48 -3.88 8.83
C ASP A 426 -36.28 -4.57 9.95
N ASP A 427 -36.10 -5.87 10.17
CA ASP A 427 -36.73 -6.62 11.26
C ASP A 427 -36.09 -6.30 12.63
N LEU A 428 -34.84 -5.83 12.65
CA LEU A 428 -34.12 -5.39 13.84
C LEU A 428 -34.48 -3.97 14.27
N VAL A 429 -34.68 -3.07 13.31
CA VAL A 429 -34.98 -1.64 13.54
C VAL A 429 -36.48 -1.36 13.49
N GLY A 430 -37.28 -2.32 13.02
CA GLY A 430 -38.73 -2.23 13.00
C GLY A 430 -39.30 -1.99 14.40
N ARG A 431 -40.23 -1.04 14.51
CA ARG A 431 -40.94 -0.79 15.77
C ARG A 431 -41.60 -2.10 16.24
N PRO A 432 -41.48 -2.46 17.53
CA PRO A 432 -42.13 -3.64 18.05
C PRO A 432 -43.64 -3.54 17.76
N LYS A 433 -44.22 -4.58 17.15
CA LYS A 433 -45.62 -4.58 16.68
C LYS A 433 -46.65 -4.54 17.81
N ILE A 434 -46.22 -4.50 19.07
CA ILE A 434 -47.07 -4.53 20.26
C ILE A 434 -46.54 -3.44 21.19
N GLU A 435 -47.15 -2.25 21.10
CA GLU A 435 -47.13 -1.28 22.18
C GLU A 435 -48.18 -1.75 23.20
N PHE A 436 -47.78 -1.89 24.47
CA PHE A 436 -48.72 -1.98 25.60
C PHE A 436 -48.98 -0.57 26.13
#